data_AF-A0AAW2JZ74-F1
#
_entry.id   AF-A0AAW2JZ74-F1
#
_cell.length_a   1.000
_cell.length_b   1.000
_cell.length_c   1.000
_cell.angle_alpha   90.00
_cell.angle_beta   90.00
_cell.angle_gamma   90.00
#
_symmetry.space_group_name_H-M   'P 1'
#
loop_
_entity.id
_entity.type
_entity.pdbx_description
1 polymer ?
#
loop_
_entity_poly.entity_id
_entity_poly.type
_entity_poly.pdbx_seq_one_letter_code
_entity_poly.pdbx_strand_id
1 'polypeptide(L)'
;MKDIGEVSYVIGVKIHRDRSRCVLGLSQETYIYKVLERFWMKDCSPSVAPIVKGDKLHLNQFPRNDLKWEQMKDIPYVSAIGSLMYAQVCTRSDIAFSVWMLGKISE
;
A
#
# COMPACT_ATOMS: atom_id res chain seq x y z
N MET A 1 6.81 31.14 15.36
CA MET A 1 6.62 29.67 15.25
C MET A 1 6.19 29.16 16.61
N LYS A 2 5.06 28.45 16.71
CA LYS A 2 4.51 27.95 17.98
C LYS A 2 4.84 26.47 18.12
N ASP A 3 5.46 26.09 19.23
CA ASP A 3 5.72 24.69 19.55
C ASP A 3 4.41 24.04 20.02
N ILE A 4 4.06 22.89 19.44
CA ILE A 4 2.83 22.13 19.71
C ILE A 4 3.17 20.87 20.54
N GLY A 5 4.43 20.70 20.93
CA GLY A 5 4.90 19.53 21.65
C GLY A 5 5.38 18.43 20.72
N GLU A 6 5.53 17.22 21.26
CA GLU A 6 6.13 16.11 20.52
C GLU A 6 5.19 15.57 19.44
N VAL A 7 5.70 15.51 18.21
CA VAL A 7 4.94 15.06 17.04
C VAL A 7 4.73 13.54 17.11
N SER A 8 3.48 13.12 17.15
CA SER A 8 3.08 11.72 17.18
C SER A 8 2.66 11.15 15.82
N TYR A 9 2.23 12.01 14.88
CA TYR A 9 1.82 11.62 13.53
C TYR A 9 2.20 12.68 12.49
N VAL A 10 2.65 12.22 11.32
CA VAL A 10 2.90 13.06 10.13
C VAL A 10 2.37 12.33 8.91
N ILE A 11 1.38 12.92 8.23
CA ILE A 11 0.81 12.40 6.96
C ILE A 11 0.41 10.90 7.06
N GLY A 12 -0.14 10.48 8.20
CA GLY A 12 -0.56 9.08 8.40
C GLY A 12 0.58 8.11 8.75
N VAL A 13 1.81 8.59 8.94
CA VAL A 13 2.90 7.87 9.58
C VAL A 13 2.93 8.22 11.06
N LYS A 14 2.77 7.20 11.91
CA LYS A 14 2.93 7.28 13.35
C LYS A 14 4.41 7.32 13.72
N ILE A 15 4.79 8.27 14.53
CA ILE A 15 6.17 8.43 15.02
C ILE A 15 6.23 7.91 16.44
N HIS A 16 7.12 6.95 16.67
CA HIS A 16 7.47 6.43 17.98
C HIS A 16 8.86 6.92 18.33
N ARG A 17 8.96 7.79 19.34
CA ARG A 17 10.25 8.35 19.76
C ARG A 17 10.51 7.99 21.22
N ASP A 18 11.61 7.27 21.46
CA ASP A 18 12.11 6.99 22.80
C ASP A 18 13.50 7.62 22.94
N ARG A 19 13.56 8.76 23.63
CA ARG A 19 14.81 9.50 23.83
C ARG A 19 15.75 8.82 24.82
N SER A 20 15.22 8.06 25.78
CA SER A 20 16.02 7.37 26.78
C SER A 20 16.85 6.24 26.15
N ARG A 21 16.24 5.56 25.17
CA ARG A 21 16.88 4.50 24.39
C ARG A 21 17.48 4.98 23.07
N CYS A 22 17.36 6.29 22.76
CA CYS A 22 17.76 6.88 21.48
C CYS A 22 17.15 6.17 20.25
N VAL A 23 15.90 5.72 20.34
CA VAL A 23 15.20 5.00 19.26
C VAL A 23 14.15 5.90 18.61
N LEU A 24 14.11 5.87 17.28
CA LEU A 24 13.03 6.45 16.47
C LEU A 24 12.44 5.34 15.57
N GLY A 25 11.16 5.07 15.76
CA GLY A 25 10.38 4.14 14.96
C GLY A 25 9.30 4.87 14.17
N LEU A 26 9.02 4.36 12.98
CA LEU A 26 7.94 4.83 12.12
C LEU A 26 6.97 3.67 11.87
N SER A 27 5.67 3.92 11.99
CA SER A 27 4.65 2.93 11.69
C SER A 27 3.56 3.54 10.81
N GLN A 28 3.19 2.86 9.74
CA GLN A 28 2.12 3.25 8.83
C GLN A 28 0.94 2.27 8.88
N GLU A 29 0.88 1.46 9.93
CA GLU A 29 -0.11 0.40 10.12
C GLU A 29 -1.56 0.89 9.91
N THR A 30 -1.92 2.01 10.55
CA THR A 30 -3.28 2.57 10.45
C THR A 30 -3.63 3.02 9.04
N TYR A 31 -2.67 3.55 8.28
CA TYR A 31 -2.87 3.90 6.87
C TYR A 31 -3.06 2.65 6.02
N ILE A 32 -2.23 1.62 6.22
CA ILE A 32 -2.33 0.36 5.47
C ILE A 32 -3.70 -0.29 5.69
N TYR A 33 -4.19 -0.36 6.93
CA TYR A 33 -5.53 -0.89 7.22
C TYR A 33 -6.64 -0.10 6.52
N LYS A 34 -6.56 1.23 6.52
CA LYS A 34 -7.52 2.08 5.80
C LYS A 34 -7.52 1.82 4.29
N VAL A 35 -6.34 1.60 3.71
CA VAL A 35 -6.20 1.26 2.27
C VAL A 35 -6.83 -0.11 1.99
N LEU A 36 -6.54 -1.12 2.82
CA LEU A 36 -7.14 -2.45 2.66
C LEU A 36 -8.66 -2.43 2.79
N GLU A 37 -9.19 -1.70 3.77
CA GLU A 37 -10.64 -1.55 3.94
C GLU A 37 -11.29 -0.82 2.75
N ARG A 38 -10.67 0.26 2.27
CA ARG A 38 -11.15 1.05 1.13
C ARG A 38 -11.30 0.24 -0.15
N PHE A 39 -10.40 -0.71 -0.39
CA PHE A 39 -10.42 -1.56 -1.59
C PHE A 39 -10.94 -2.98 -1.32
N TRP A 40 -11.65 -3.17 -0.19
CA TRP A 40 -12.29 -4.44 0.19
C TRP A 40 -11.32 -5.63 0.28
N MET A 41 -10.08 -5.37 0.67
CA MET A 41 -9.00 -6.35 0.82
C MET A 41 -8.65 -6.67 2.29
N LYS A 42 -9.50 -6.32 3.26
CA LYS A 42 -9.23 -6.53 4.69
C LYS A 42 -8.95 -8.00 5.05
N ASP A 43 -9.60 -8.93 4.34
CA ASP A 43 -9.52 -10.38 4.58
C ASP A 43 -8.54 -11.07 3.62
N CYS A 44 -7.65 -10.32 2.96
CA CYS A 44 -6.68 -10.90 2.04
C CYS A 44 -5.65 -11.77 2.79
N SER A 45 -5.20 -12.84 2.15
CA SER A 45 -4.14 -13.69 2.71
C SER A 45 -2.80 -12.94 2.71
N PRO A 46 -2.08 -12.86 3.84
CA PRO A 46 -0.76 -12.25 3.88
C PRO A 46 0.23 -13.10 3.07
N SER A 47 1.15 -12.42 2.39
CA SER A 47 2.29 -13.05 1.72
C SER A 47 3.58 -12.31 2.07
N VAL A 48 4.67 -13.06 2.20
CA VAL A 48 6.01 -12.50 2.43
C VAL A 48 6.51 -11.73 1.20
N ALA A 49 6.15 -12.20 0.02
CA ALA A 49 6.48 -11.57 -1.25
C ALA A 49 5.23 -11.57 -2.15
N PRO A 50 4.72 -10.39 -2.57
CA PRO A 50 3.54 -10.35 -3.44
C PRO A 50 3.81 -10.88 -4.85
N ILE A 51 5.05 -10.78 -5.32
CA ILE A 51 5.51 -11.30 -6.62
C ILE A 51 6.85 -12.01 -6.39
N VAL A 52 6.97 -13.26 -6.88
CA VAL A 52 8.20 -14.06 -6.77
C VAL A 52 8.87 -14.26 -8.13
N LYS A 53 10.14 -14.66 -8.11
CA LYS A 53 10.91 -14.91 -9.33
C LYS A 53 10.23 -16.02 -10.16
N GLY A 54 9.91 -15.71 -11.40
CA GLY A 54 9.23 -16.63 -12.32
C GLY A 54 7.75 -16.32 -12.50
N ASP A 55 7.16 -15.49 -11.64
CA ASP A 55 5.81 -14.99 -11.85
C ASP A 55 5.76 -14.15 -13.12
N LYS A 56 4.78 -14.47 -13.97
CA LYS A 56 4.47 -13.71 -15.17
C LYS A 56 3.07 -13.14 -15.01
N LEU A 57 2.96 -11.82 -15.16
CA LEU A 57 1.66 -11.17 -15.27
C LEU A 57 1.08 -11.53 -16.64
N HIS A 58 -0.08 -12.17 -16.64
CA HIS A 58 -0.71 -12.67 -17.86
C HIS A 58 -1.88 -11.76 -18.25
N LEU A 59 -2.08 -11.57 -19.56
CA LEU A 59 -3.27 -10.89 -20.12
C LEU A 59 -4.59 -11.56 -19.71
N ASN A 60 -4.54 -12.79 -19.20
CA ASN A 60 -5.69 -13.51 -18.66
C ASN A 60 -6.17 -12.97 -17.30
N GLN A 61 -5.34 -12.19 -16.61
CA GLN A 61 -5.66 -11.56 -15.32
C GLN A 61 -6.48 -10.28 -15.49
N PHE A 62 -6.54 -9.72 -16.70
CA PHE A 62 -7.40 -8.58 -17.02
C PHE A 62 -8.87 -9.03 -17.07
N PRO A 63 -9.81 -8.12 -16.77
CA PRO A 63 -11.23 -8.40 -16.94
C PRO A 63 -11.52 -8.67 -18.42
N ARG A 64 -11.93 -9.92 -18.73
CA ARG A 64 -12.23 -10.40 -20.09
C ARG A 64 -13.71 -10.49 -20.41
N ASN A 65 -14.56 -10.36 -19.41
CA ASN A 65 -16.01 -10.51 -19.55
C ASN A 65 -16.70 -9.38 -18.80
N ASP A 66 -17.89 -9.01 -19.25
CA ASP A 66 -18.66 -7.86 -18.74
C ASP A 66 -18.91 -7.96 -17.23
N LEU A 67 -19.11 -9.19 -16.73
CA LEU A 67 -19.26 -9.45 -15.29
C LEU A 67 -18.03 -9.04 -14.48
N LYS A 68 -16.81 -9.34 -14.97
CA LYS A 68 -15.57 -8.95 -14.28
C LYS A 68 -15.33 -7.44 -14.40
N TRP A 69 -15.70 -6.85 -15.54
CA TRP A 69 -15.63 -5.40 -15.72
C TRP A 69 -16.54 -4.68 -14.73
N GLU A 70 -17.78 -5.11 -14.57
CA GLU A 70 -18.72 -4.50 -13.62
C GLU A 70 -18.23 -4.68 -12.17
N GLN A 71 -17.61 -5.82 -11.83
CA GLN A 71 -16.99 -6.03 -10.52
C GLN A 71 -15.78 -5.11 -10.24
N MET A 72 -14.99 -4.80 -11.27
CA MET A 72 -13.77 -3.98 -11.14
C MET A 72 -14.05 -2.47 -11.31
N LYS A 73 -15.22 -2.10 -11.80
CA LYS A 73 -15.65 -0.71 -12.04
C LYS A 73 -15.60 0.14 -10.76
N ASP A 74 -15.93 -0.47 -9.63
CA ASP A 74 -15.96 0.20 -8.33
C ASP A 74 -14.59 0.24 -7.64
N ILE A 75 -13.58 -0.47 -8.17
CA ILE A 75 -12.23 -0.53 -7.63
C ILE A 75 -11.28 0.19 -8.59
N PRO A 76 -11.05 1.51 -8.43
CA PRO A 76 -10.17 2.26 -9.31
C PRO A 76 -8.72 1.78 -9.15
N TYR A 77 -8.27 0.95 -10.09
CA TYR A 77 -6.93 0.32 -10.08
C TYR A 77 -5.80 1.34 -9.86
N VAL A 78 -5.82 2.45 -10.61
CA VAL A 78 -4.83 3.53 -10.48
C VAL A 78 -4.81 4.13 -9.07
N SER A 79 -5.97 4.26 -8.42
CA SER A 79 -6.05 4.77 -7.05
C SER A 79 -5.50 3.77 -6.03
N ALA A 80 -5.72 2.47 -6.25
CA ALA A 80 -5.14 1.41 -5.43
C ALA A 80 -3.61 1.41 -5.54
N ILE A 81 -3.08 1.47 -6.77
CA ILE A 81 -1.63 1.57 -7.01
C ILE A 81 -1.05 2.84 -6.38
N GLY A 82 -1.68 4.01 -6.54
CA GLY A 82 -1.24 5.25 -5.91
C GLY A 82 -1.21 5.18 -4.38
N SER A 83 -2.17 4.47 -3.77
CA SER A 83 -2.18 4.26 -2.32
C SER A 83 -1.03 3.35 -1.86
N LEU A 84 -0.75 2.28 -2.61
CA LEU A 84 0.40 1.42 -2.36
C LEU A 84 1.74 2.14 -2.61
N MET A 85 1.79 3.05 -3.58
CA MET A 85 2.95 3.90 -3.85
C MET A 85 3.32 4.74 -2.62
N TYR A 86 2.34 5.30 -1.92
CA TYR A 86 2.61 6.04 -0.69
C TYR A 86 3.16 5.15 0.43
N ALA A 87 2.61 3.94 0.59
CA ALA A 87 3.10 2.98 1.58
C ALA A 87 4.56 2.57 1.32
N GLN A 88 4.94 2.30 0.07
CA GLN A 88 6.32 1.90 -0.26
C GLN A 88 7.34 3.01 -0.03
N VAL A 89 6.99 4.27 -0.26
CA VAL A 89 7.90 5.41 -0.11
C VAL A 89 8.18 5.69 1.36
N CYS A 90 7.19 5.50 2.22
CA CYS A 90 7.31 5.88 3.63
C CYS A 90 7.86 4.76 4.52
N THR A 91 7.27 3.56 4.50
CA THR A 91 7.62 2.51 5.49
C THR A 91 7.67 1.08 4.94
N ARG A 92 7.15 0.83 3.73
CA ARG A 92 7.02 -0.51 3.12
C ARG A 92 7.84 -0.67 1.84
N SER A 93 9.14 -0.39 1.89
CA SER A 93 10.02 -0.54 0.73
C SER A 93 10.07 -1.97 0.17
N ASP A 94 9.70 -2.97 0.99
CA ASP A 94 9.60 -4.38 0.63
C ASP A 94 8.60 -4.67 -0.52
N ILE A 95 7.56 -3.86 -0.68
CA ILE A 95 6.58 -4.04 -1.77
C ILE A 95 6.94 -3.26 -3.05
N ALA A 96 8.05 -2.52 -3.06
CA ALA A 96 8.35 -1.55 -4.12
C ALA A 96 8.39 -2.15 -5.52
N PHE A 97 9.03 -3.32 -5.66
CA PHE A 97 9.08 -4.05 -6.92
C PHE A 97 7.69 -4.44 -7.42
N SER A 98 6.82 -4.88 -6.51
CA SER A 98 5.46 -5.32 -6.85
C SER A 98 4.62 -4.14 -7.33
N VAL A 99 4.68 -3.00 -6.62
CA VAL A 99 3.96 -1.78 -7.00
C VAL A 99 4.45 -1.24 -8.35
N TRP A 100 5.76 -1.26 -8.59
CA TRP A 100 6.33 -0.84 -9.87
C TRP A 100 5.87 -1.72 -11.04
N MET A 101 5.90 -3.05 -10.87
CA MET A 101 5.44 -3.98 -11.90
C MET A 101 3.96 -3.78 -12.22
N LEU A 102 3.12 -3.61 -11.20
CA LEU A 102 1.69 -3.35 -11.36
C LEU A 102 1.40 -1.98 -11.98
N GLY A 103 2.21 -0.96 -11.70
CA GLY A 103 2.06 0.38 -12.30
C GLY A 103 2.20 0.40 -13.83
N LYS A 104 2.90 -0.57 -14.43
CA LYS A 104 3.00 -0.68 -15.90
C LYS A 104 1.72 -1.17 -16.58
N ILE A 105 0.81 -1.77 -15.82
CA ILE A 105 -0.47 -2.29 -16.33
C ILE A 105 -1.52 -1.17 -16.41
N SER A 106 -1.32 -0.06 -15.70
CA SER A 106 -2.25 1.08 -15.71
C SER A 106 -2.08 2.05 -16.88
N GLU A 107 -1.04 1.91 -17.71
CA GLU A 107 -0.88 2.60 -19.00
C GLU A 107 -1.46 1.75 -20.14
#